data_AF-D8U2A7-F1
#
_entry.id   AF-D8U2A7-F1
#
_cell.length_a   1.000
_cell.length_b   1.000
_cell.length_c   1.000
_cell.angle_alpha   90.00
_cell.angle_beta   90.00
_cell.angle_gamma   90.00
#
_symmetry.space_group_name_H-M   'P 1'
#
loop_
_entity.id
_entity.type
_entity.pdbx_description
1 polymer ?
#
loop_
_entity_poly.entity_id
_entity_poly.type
_entity_poly.pdbx_seq_one_letter_code
_entity_poly.pdbx_strand_id
1 'polypeptide(L)'
;MARKNKVAYFYDSEFQEFYFGQNHPMKPHRLAMTHHLVLGYGLHKKMDVFRPRKAHPAELAQFHSEDYVEFLSKVTPDSAAKYANQLRQYNFNDDCPVFDNMFKFCQLYAGASIEGAVKLNHGLCDIAINWSGGLHHAKKGEASGFCYVNDLVLAILELLKYHARVLYIDIDVHHGDGVEEAFYLTDRVMTVSFHKYGDYFFPGTGDLTDTGELNGKYYSLNVPLKDGTNDETFHALFKPIMRRVMEVFQPGAIVMQCGADSLAHDRLGCFNMSLRGHGEAIRFMKEFGVPLLITGGGGYTKHNVARCWTYETAILTDTQVPEQLPRSDYHEYFAPDFSLNVSAHKVMDDNNTKADIERIRREVLEYLRHLQHAPGVQMQEVPPDCRVPRWDESWGGWPDCRRRRSPGRMAGWGRVAGP
;
A
#
# COMPACT_ATOMS: atom_id res chain seq x y z
N MET A 1 -24.99 17.48 -4.60
CA MET A 1 -23.68 17.44 -3.90
C MET A 1 -23.03 16.12 -4.26
N ALA A 2 -21.77 16.13 -4.71
CA ALA A 2 -21.03 14.88 -4.92
C ALA A 2 -20.98 14.09 -3.61
N ARG A 3 -21.24 12.79 -3.66
CA ARG A 3 -21.14 11.91 -2.48
C ARG A 3 -19.69 11.93 -1.99
N LYS A 4 -19.48 12.23 -0.71
CA LYS A 4 -18.15 12.17 -0.10
C LYS A 4 -17.71 10.71 0.01
N ASN A 5 -16.47 10.41 -0.37
CA ASN A 5 -15.92 9.06 -0.26
C ASN A 5 -15.83 8.64 1.22
N LYS A 6 -16.26 7.41 1.51
CA LYS A 6 -16.04 6.74 2.78
C LYS A 6 -14.64 6.16 2.79
N VAL A 7 -13.81 6.60 3.73
CA VAL A 7 -12.41 6.18 3.84
C VAL A 7 -12.24 5.31 5.08
N ALA A 8 -11.73 4.09 4.89
CA ALA A 8 -11.25 3.22 5.97
C ALA A 8 -9.73 3.32 6.08
N TYR A 9 -9.20 3.42 7.30
CA TYR A 9 -7.76 3.56 7.55
C TYR A 9 -7.33 2.53 8.59
N PHE A 10 -6.30 1.74 8.26
CA PHE A 10 -5.83 0.64 9.10
C PHE A 10 -4.50 1.00 9.76
N TYR A 11 -4.44 0.84 11.08
CA TYR A 11 -3.22 1.06 11.85
C TYR A 11 -3.19 0.24 13.13
N ASP A 12 -2.02 -0.31 13.46
CA ASP A 12 -1.73 -0.93 14.75
C ASP A 12 -0.51 -0.25 15.39
N SER A 13 -0.61 0.12 16.66
CA SER A 13 0.52 0.73 17.39
C SER A 13 1.71 -0.21 17.54
N GLU A 14 1.52 -1.53 17.44
CA GLU A 14 2.59 -2.53 17.53
C GLU A 14 3.62 -2.38 16.39
N PHE A 15 3.28 -1.67 15.30
CA PHE A 15 4.24 -1.40 14.22
C PHE A 15 5.51 -0.66 14.68
N GLN A 16 5.43 0.10 15.77
CA GLN A 16 6.58 0.83 16.31
C GLN A 16 7.61 -0.08 17.01
N GLU A 17 7.22 -1.31 17.36
CA GLU A 17 8.05 -2.26 18.10
C GLU A 17 8.95 -3.10 17.17
N PHE A 18 8.61 -3.21 15.89
CA PHE A 18 9.38 -4.02 14.95
C PHE A 18 10.65 -3.31 14.48
N TYR A 19 11.75 -4.05 14.49
CA TYR A 19 13.07 -3.55 14.15
C TYR A 19 13.85 -4.57 13.32
N PHE A 20 14.10 -4.24 12.05
CA PHE A 20 14.79 -5.12 11.10
C PHE A 20 16.26 -5.37 11.44
N GLY A 21 16.86 -4.55 12.31
CA GLY A 21 18.26 -4.66 12.68
C GLY A 21 19.04 -3.35 12.56
N GLN A 22 20.27 -3.40 13.06
CA GLN A 22 21.21 -2.28 13.01
C GLN A 22 21.52 -1.93 11.56
N ASN A 23 21.54 -0.63 11.24
CA ASN A 23 21.84 -0.08 9.91
C ASN A 23 20.85 -0.41 8.77
N HIS A 24 19.98 -1.40 8.93
CA HIS A 24 18.98 -1.80 7.94
C HIS A 24 18.09 -0.60 7.53
N PRO A 25 17.87 -0.33 6.23
CA PRO A 25 17.15 0.87 5.77
C PRO A 25 15.65 0.84 6.08
N MET A 26 14.99 -0.32 6.03
CA MET A 26 13.59 -0.46 6.42
C MET A 26 13.40 -0.18 7.91
N LYS A 27 12.62 0.86 8.23
CA LYS A 27 12.28 1.28 9.60
C LYS A 27 10.75 1.38 9.76
N PRO A 28 10.09 0.32 10.26
CA PRO A 28 8.63 0.33 10.51
C PRO A 28 8.12 1.52 11.34
N HIS A 29 8.98 2.10 12.17
CA HIS A 29 8.72 3.33 12.92
C HIS A 29 8.20 4.51 12.07
N ARG A 30 8.48 4.56 10.76
CA ARG A 30 7.88 5.55 9.84
C ARG A 30 6.35 5.53 9.85
N LEU A 31 5.73 4.37 10.12
CA LEU A 31 4.28 4.20 10.24
C LEU A 31 3.70 4.93 11.45
N ALA A 32 4.39 4.87 12.59
CA ALA A 32 4.00 5.61 13.79
C ALA A 32 4.12 7.13 13.57
N MET A 33 5.18 7.57 12.89
CA MET A 33 5.35 8.98 12.51
C MET A 33 4.21 9.47 11.60
N THR A 34 3.85 8.70 10.56
CA THR A 34 2.70 9.00 9.70
C THR A 34 1.41 9.08 10.52
N HIS A 35 1.16 8.09 11.38
CA HIS A 35 -0.06 8.04 12.19
C HIS A 35 -0.18 9.27 13.11
N HIS A 36 0.90 9.67 13.77
CA HIS A 36 0.89 10.86 14.63
C HIS A 36 0.61 12.16 13.87
N LEU A 37 1.12 12.30 12.64
CA LEU A 37 0.78 13.45 11.80
C LEU A 37 -0.69 13.41 11.33
N VAL A 38 -1.19 12.24 10.93
CA VAL A 38 -2.60 12.01 10.60
C VAL A 38 -3.51 12.38 11.79
N LEU A 39 -3.11 12.04 13.02
CA LEU A 39 -3.80 12.46 14.24
C LEU A 39 -3.71 13.98 14.45
N GLY A 40 -2.50 14.54 14.35
CA GLY A 40 -2.22 15.96 14.58
C GLY A 40 -2.96 16.90 13.62
N TYR A 41 -3.10 16.51 12.36
CA TYR A 41 -3.91 17.24 11.37
C TYR A 41 -5.41 17.00 11.50
N GLY A 42 -5.84 16.06 12.35
CA GLY A 42 -7.25 15.75 12.54
C GLY A 42 -7.88 14.92 11.41
N LEU A 43 -7.07 14.31 10.54
CA LEU A 43 -7.54 13.51 9.40
C LEU A 43 -8.32 12.27 9.84
N HIS A 44 -7.95 11.66 10.98
CA HIS A 44 -8.69 10.57 11.62
C HIS A 44 -10.17 10.88 11.91
N LYS A 45 -10.55 12.16 11.98
CA LYS A 45 -11.97 12.57 12.18
C LYS A 45 -12.78 12.53 10.88
N LYS A 46 -12.13 12.25 9.75
CA LYS A 46 -12.71 12.25 8.39
C LYS A 46 -12.73 10.84 7.78
N MET A 47 -12.31 9.83 8.52
CA MET A 47 -12.20 8.44 8.10
C MET A 47 -12.49 7.50 9.27
N ASP A 48 -12.86 6.27 8.98
CA ASP A 48 -13.04 5.22 9.98
C ASP A 48 -11.69 4.54 10.24
N VAL A 49 -11.21 4.61 11.48
CA VAL A 49 -9.91 4.04 11.87
C VAL A 49 -10.11 2.66 12.47
N PHE A 50 -9.43 1.67 11.90
CA PHE A 50 -9.49 0.27 12.30
C PHE A 50 -8.13 -0.21 12.80
N ARG A 51 -8.15 -1.03 13.85
CA ARG A 51 -7.02 -1.87 14.21
C ARG A 51 -7.12 -3.16 13.39
N PRO A 52 -6.14 -3.48 12.52
CA PRO A 52 -6.22 -4.66 11.69
C PRO A 52 -6.10 -5.93 12.53
N ARG A 53 -6.80 -6.98 12.12
CA ARG A 53 -6.54 -8.32 12.65
C ARG A 53 -5.24 -8.88 12.09
N LYS A 54 -4.66 -9.85 12.80
CA LYS A 54 -3.56 -10.66 12.27
C LYS A 54 -4.09 -11.60 11.20
N ALA A 55 -3.49 -11.59 10.00
CA ALA A 55 -3.79 -12.59 8.98
C ALA A 55 -3.44 -14.00 9.49
N HIS A 56 -4.36 -14.94 9.29
CA HIS A 56 -4.12 -16.34 9.63
C HIS A 56 -3.16 -16.97 8.61
N PRO A 57 -2.34 -17.96 9.03
CA PRO A 57 -1.44 -18.67 8.11
C PRO A 57 -2.15 -19.22 6.86
N ALA A 58 -3.39 -19.70 7.01
CA ALA A 58 -4.20 -20.20 5.91
C ALA A 58 -4.58 -19.13 4.87
N GLU A 59 -4.63 -17.86 5.28
CA GLU A 59 -4.86 -16.74 4.35
C GLU A 59 -3.59 -16.38 3.61
N LEU A 60 -2.45 -16.38 4.31
CA LEU A 60 -1.14 -16.15 3.68
C LEU A 60 -0.83 -17.24 2.64
N ALA A 61 -1.21 -18.48 2.94
CA ALA A 61 -1.06 -19.64 2.06
C ALA A 61 -2.01 -19.66 0.85
N GLN A 62 -2.91 -18.67 0.69
CA GLN A 62 -3.68 -18.54 -0.56
C GLN A 62 -2.79 -18.16 -1.75
N PHE A 63 -1.68 -17.47 -1.49
CA PHE A 63 -0.65 -17.20 -2.48
C PHE A 63 0.63 -17.96 -2.16
N HIS A 64 1.15 -17.78 -0.94
CA HIS A 64 2.44 -18.33 -0.56
C HIS A 64 2.40 -19.85 -0.40
N SER A 65 3.54 -20.52 -0.58
CA SER A 65 3.62 -21.94 -0.32
C SER A 65 3.44 -22.23 1.19
N GLU A 66 2.73 -23.32 1.52
CA GLU A 66 2.42 -23.65 2.91
C GLU A 66 3.67 -23.87 3.76
N ASP A 67 4.70 -24.48 3.19
CA ASP A 67 6.00 -24.72 3.83
C ASP A 67 6.75 -23.41 4.12
N TYR A 68 6.67 -22.42 3.23
CA TYR A 68 7.25 -21.10 3.44
C TYR A 68 6.53 -20.37 4.59
N VAL A 69 5.19 -20.37 4.60
CA VAL A 69 4.40 -19.76 5.69
C VAL A 69 4.65 -20.46 7.03
N GLU A 70 4.74 -21.79 7.03
CA GLU A 70 5.07 -22.56 8.22
C GLU A 70 6.48 -22.21 8.73
N PHE A 71 7.44 -22.07 7.83
CA PHE A 71 8.79 -21.62 8.18
C PHE A 71 8.78 -20.21 8.80
N LEU A 72 8.11 -19.23 8.17
CA LEU A 72 7.98 -17.88 8.70
C LEU A 72 7.38 -17.88 10.12
N SER A 73 6.41 -18.75 10.38
CA SER A 73 5.75 -18.86 11.68
C SER A 73 6.63 -19.42 12.80
N LYS A 74 7.72 -20.13 12.45
CA LYS A 74 8.60 -20.82 13.39
C LYS A 74 9.95 -20.13 13.57
N VAL A 75 10.45 -19.43 12.55
CA VAL A 75 11.78 -18.85 12.58
C VAL A 75 11.84 -17.64 13.51
N THR A 76 12.85 -17.63 14.35
CA THR A 76 13.17 -16.57 15.32
C THR A 76 14.69 -16.36 15.33
N PRO A 77 15.21 -15.24 15.85
CA PRO A 77 16.66 -15.05 15.98
C PRO A 77 17.36 -16.22 16.70
N ASP A 78 16.75 -16.74 17.79
CA ASP A 78 17.28 -17.87 18.55
C ASP A 78 17.28 -19.21 17.80
N SER A 79 16.34 -19.38 16.86
CA SER A 79 16.18 -20.62 16.11
C SER A 79 16.81 -20.59 14.71
N ALA A 80 17.25 -19.42 14.25
CA ALA A 80 17.79 -19.21 12.90
C ALA A 80 18.89 -20.22 12.53
N ALA A 81 19.81 -20.51 13.45
CA ALA A 81 20.89 -21.48 13.24
C ALA A 81 20.38 -22.90 12.93
N LYS A 82 19.21 -23.30 13.47
CA LYS A 82 18.59 -24.61 13.23
C LYS A 82 17.94 -24.69 11.83
N TYR A 83 17.60 -23.55 11.25
CA TYR A 83 16.95 -23.44 9.94
C TYR A 83 17.90 -22.96 8.83
N ALA A 84 19.20 -23.19 8.97
CA ALA A 84 20.21 -22.69 8.03
C ALA A 84 19.97 -23.07 6.55
N ASN A 85 19.38 -24.24 6.29
CA ASN A 85 19.03 -24.67 4.94
C ASN A 85 17.81 -23.92 4.41
N GLN A 86 16.76 -23.79 5.23
CA GLN A 86 15.53 -23.06 4.89
C GLN A 86 15.80 -21.56 4.71
N LEU A 87 16.68 -20.96 5.52
CA LEU A 87 17.08 -19.57 5.35
C LEU A 87 17.67 -19.32 3.96
N ARG A 88 18.56 -20.20 3.49
CA ARG A 88 19.09 -20.10 2.11
C ARG A 88 18.03 -20.38 1.05
N GLN A 89 17.19 -21.40 1.27
CA GLN A 89 16.14 -21.78 0.33
C GLN A 89 15.11 -20.66 0.11
N TYR A 90 14.74 -19.96 1.17
CA TYR A 90 13.71 -18.94 1.16
C TYR A 90 14.27 -17.50 1.09
N ASN A 91 15.53 -17.37 0.67
CA ASN A 91 16.25 -16.12 0.43
C ASN A 91 16.32 -15.15 1.62
N PHE A 92 16.56 -15.68 2.82
CA PHE A 92 16.91 -14.89 3.99
C PHE A 92 18.39 -14.56 3.97
N ASN A 93 18.69 -13.27 3.99
CA ASN A 93 20.03 -12.69 3.85
C ASN A 93 20.07 -11.35 4.61
N ASP A 94 21.07 -10.51 4.33
CA ASP A 94 21.22 -9.22 5.01
C ASP A 94 20.09 -8.21 4.66
N ASP A 95 19.49 -8.33 3.47
CA ASP A 95 18.33 -7.53 3.06
C ASP A 95 17.04 -8.07 3.70
N CYS A 96 16.88 -9.39 3.80
CA CYS A 96 15.72 -10.01 4.45
C CYS A 96 16.14 -10.72 5.75
N PRO A 97 16.49 -9.98 6.82
CA PRO A 97 16.98 -10.57 8.06
C PRO A 97 15.87 -11.26 8.85
N VAL A 98 16.25 -12.17 9.74
CA VAL A 98 15.35 -12.67 10.78
C VAL A 98 15.40 -11.68 11.96
N PHE A 99 14.25 -11.20 12.41
CA PHE A 99 14.13 -10.32 13.57
C PHE A 99 12.98 -10.72 14.50
N ASP A 100 12.98 -10.17 15.72
CA ASP A 100 11.98 -10.50 16.73
C ASP A 100 10.57 -10.14 16.26
N ASN A 101 9.65 -11.08 16.44
CA ASN A 101 8.24 -10.95 16.04
C ASN A 101 8.03 -10.69 14.53
N MET A 102 8.97 -11.08 13.67
CA MET A 102 8.85 -10.93 12.21
C MET A 102 7.55 -11.51 11.64
N PHE A 103 7.14 -12.70 12.06
CA PHE A 103 5.88 -13.28 11.57
C PHE A 103 4.67 -12.42 11.94
N LYS A 104 4.64 -11.89 13.17
CA LYS A 104 3.57 -11.00 13.62
C LYS A 104 3.55 -9.70 12.83
N PHE A 105 4.71 -9.14 12.46
CA PHE A 105 4.80 -8.02 11.53
C PHE A 105 4.11 -8.37 10.19
N CYS A 106 4.45 -9.52 9.62
CA CYS A 106 3.83 -10.04 8.39
C CYS A 106 2.31 -10.18 8.50
N GLN A 107 1.83 -10.75 9.60
CA GLN A 107 0.41 -10.94 9.83
C GLN A 107 -0.37 -9.62 9.94
N LEU A 108 0.22 -8.58 10.56
CA LEU A 108 -0.46 -7.31 10.77
C LEU A 108 -0.62 -6.52 9.47
N TYR A 109 0.46 -6.37 8.69
CA TYR A 109 0.36 -5.60 7.44
C TYR A 109 -0.47 -6.35 6.39
N ALA A 110 -0.35 -7.69 6.30
CA ALA A 110 -1.15 -8.48 5.39
C ALA A 110 -2.63 -8.49 5.79
N GLY A 111 -2.92 -8.61 7.08
CA GLY A 111 -4.28 -8.56 7.59
C GLY A 111 -4.99 -7.25 7.30
N ALA A 112 -4.27 -6.12 7.39
CA ALA A 112 -4.79 -4.80 7.03
C ALA A 112 -5.14 -4.69 5.54
N SER A 113 -4.29 -5.18 4.63
CA SER A 113 -4.57 -5.17 3.18
C SER A 113 -5.75 -6.07 2.81
N ILE A 114 -5.80 -7.29 3.37
CA ILE A 114 -6.92 -8.22 3.15
C ILE A 114 -8.22 -7.63 3.70
N GLU A 115 -8.22 -7.08 4.92
CA GLU A 115 -9.43 -6.47 5.49
C GLU A 115 -9.88 -5.23 4.69
N GLY A 116 -8.94 -4.44 4.17
CA GLY A 116 -9.23 -3.36 3.24
C GLY A 116 -9.94 -3.85 1.98
N ALA A 117 -9.43 -4.91 1.35
CA ALA A 117 -10.05 -5.54 0.19
C ALA A 117 -11.47 -6.08 0.49
N VAL A 118 -11.65 -6.76 1.62
CA VAL A 118 -12.98 -7.22 2.08
C VAL A 118 -13.94 -6.04 2.22
N LYS A 119 -13.54 -4.94 2.87
CA LYS A 119 -14.43 -3.77 3.04
C LYS A 119 -14.81 -3.13 1.69
N LEU A 120 -13.91 -3.13 0.71
CA LEU A 120 -14.19 -2.65 -0.65
C LEU A 120 -15.18 -3.56 -1.38
N ASN A 121 -14.97 -4.88 -1.35
CA ASN A 121 -15.86 -5.89 -1.94
C ASN A 121 -17.30 -5.77 -1.41
N HIS A 122 -17.45 -5.52 -0.12
CA HIS A 122 -18.75 -5.37 0.55
C HIS A 122 -19.34 -3.95 0.50
N GLY A 123 -18.69 -3.02 -0.20
CA GLY A 123 -19.16 -1.63 -0.34
C GLY A 123 -19.21 -0.85 0.98
N LEU A 124 -18.44 -1.27 1.99
CA LEU A 124 -18.38 -0.64 3.31
C LEU A 124 -17.56 0.65 3.29
N CYS A 125 -16.58 0.74 2.40
CA CYS A 125 -15.81 1.94 2.10
C CYS A 125 -15.65 2.12 0.59
N ASP A 126 -15.40 3.35 0.16
CA ASP A 126 -15.03 3.68 -1.22
C ASP A 126 -13.49 3.66 -1.38
N ILE A 127 -12.76 3.94 -0.29
CA ILE A 127 -11.29 3.94 -0.21
C ILE A 127 -10.86 3.19 1.06
N ALA A 128 -9.88 2.30 0.95
CA ALA A 128 -9.19 1.67 2.08
C ALA A 128 -7.70 2.07 2.08
N ILE A 129 -7.15 2.43 3.24
CA ILE A 129 -5.76 2.89 3.38
C ILE A 129 -5.02 1.98 4.35
N ASN A 130 -3.96 1.32 3.88
CA ASN A 130 -3.02 0.55 4.68
C ASN A 130 -1.57 0.95 4.39
N TRP A 131 -1.05 1.96 5.08
CA TRP A 131 0.35 2.39 4.91
C TRP A 131 1.38 1.34 5.35
N SER A 132 0.99 0.34 6.13
CA SER A 132 1.91 -0.71 6.59
C SER A 132 2.20 -1.79 5.53
N GLY A 133 1.29 -1.95 4.56
CA GLY A 133 1.42 -2.89 3.46
C GLY A 133 2.17 -2.31 2.27
N GLY A 134 1.99 -2.94 1.11
CA GLY A 134 2.67 -2.54 -0.13
C GLY A 134 4.01 -3.26 -0.35
N LEU A 135 4.20 -4.42 0.28
CA LEU A 135 5.47 -5.17 0.24
C LEU A 135 5.54 -6.03 -1.04
N HIS A 136 5.80 -5.35 -2.16
CA HIS A 136 5.62 -5.86 -3.52
C HIS A 136 6.67 -6.86 -4.03
N HIS A 137 7.82 -6.99 -3.37
CA HIS A 137 8.91 -7.85 -3.85
C HIS A 137 8.78 -9.32 -3.40
N ALA A 138 7.97 -9.59 -2.36
CA ALA A 138 7.82 -10.93 -1.83
C ALA A 138 7.28 -11.89 -2.90
N LYS A 139 7.94 -13.04 -3.04
CA LYS A 139 7.62 -14.07 -4.03
C LYS A 139 6.75 -15.16 -3.41
N LYS A 140 6.33 -16.12 -4.23
CA LYS A 140 5.47 -17.22 -3.76
C LYS A 140 6.10 -18.03 -2.63
N GLY A 141 7.38 -18.33 -2.73
CA GLY A 141 8.09 -19.19 -1.78
C GLY A 141 9.35 -18.60 -1.19
N GLU A 142 9.63 -17.31 -1.36
CA GLU A 142 10.86 -16.69 -0.85
C GLU A 142 10.67 -15.21 -0.53
N ALA A 143 11.48 -14.71 0.41
CA ALA A 143 11.58 -13.28 0.71
C ALA A 143 12.44 -12.57 -0.36
N SER A 144 12.18 -11.29 -0.58
CA SER A 144 13.00 -10.46 -1.48
C SER A 144 12.80 -8.98 -1.18
N GLY A 145 13.83 -8.15 -1.30
CA GLY A 145 13.72 -6.69 -1.20
C GLY A 145 13.00 -6.20 0.06
N PHE A 146 13.38 -6.71 1.23
CA PHE A 146 12.76 -6.41 2.54
C PHE A 146 11.33 -6.95 2.73
N CYS A 147 10.82 -7.70 1.75
CA CYS A 147 9.44 -8.20 1.71
C CYS A 147 9.41 -9.71 1.98
N TYR A 148 8.56 -10.13 2.92
CA TYR A 148 8.42 -11.55 3.31
C TYR A 148 7.08 -12.13 2.84
N VAL A 149 5.98 -11.42 3.09
CA VAL A 149 4.64 -11.76 2.60
C VAL A 149 4.16 -10.69 1.63
N ASN A 150 3.62 -11.09 0.49
CA ASN A 150 3.08 -10.19 -0.52
C ASN A 150 1.61 -9.88 -0.21
N ASP A 151 1.37 -8.83 0.57
CA ASP A 151 0.02 -8.44 0.98
C ASP A 151 -0.83 -7.91 -0.17
N LEU A 152 -0.18 -7.39 -1.22
CA LEU A 152 -0.84 -6.87 -2.42
C LEU A 152 -1.47 -8.01 -3.22
N VAL A 153 -0.72 -9.10 -3.44
CA VAL A 153 -1.26 -10.28 -4.12
C VAL A 153 -2.46 -10.85 -3.36
N LEU A 154 -2.35 -10.97 -2.03
CA LEU A 154 -3.45 -11.45 -1.19
C LEU A 154 -4.68 -10.53 -1.25
N ALA A 155 -4.49 -9.21 -1.23
CA ALA A 155 -5.58 -8.25 -1.38
C ALA A 155 -6.23 -8.30 -2.77
N ILE A 156 -5.43 -8.46 -3.83
CA ILE A 156 -5.94 -8.60 -5.21
C ILE A 156 -6.73 -9.91 -5.35
N LEU A 157 -6.25 -11.03 -4.81
CA LEU A 157 -6.99 -12.29 -4.79
C LEU A 157 -8.34 -12.17 -4.08
N GLU A 158 -8.40 -11.40 -2.99
CA GLU A 158 -9.66 -11.09 -2.31
C GLU A 158 -10.57 -10.21 -3.20
N LEU A 159 -10.06 -9.16 -3.84
CA LEU A 159 -10.84 -8.31 -4.75
C LEU A 159 -11.37 -9.10 -5.97
N LEU A 160 -10.60 -10.05 -6.50
CA LEU A 160 -10.99 -10.90 -7.64
C LEU A 160 -12.19 -11.81 -7.34
N LYS A 161 -12.62 -11.94 -6.07
CA LYS A 161 -13.87 -12.63 -5.73
C LYS A 161 -15.11 -11.89 -6.22
N TYR A 162 -15.06 -10.56 -6.31
CA TYR A 162 -16.22 -9.71 -6.66
C TYR A 162 -15.96 -8.87 -7.92
N HIS A 163 -14.69 -8.61 -8.25
CA HIS A 163 -14.30 -7.80 -9.39
C HIS A 163 -13.76 -8.67 -10.53
N ALA A 164 -14.36 -8.56 -11.70
CA ALA A 164 -13.90 -9.28 -12.90
C ALA A 164 -12.45 -8.91 -13.27
N ARG A 165 -12.10 -7.62 -13.08
CA ARG A 165 -10.80 -7.04 -13.39
C ARG A 165 -10.31 -6.15 -12.25
N VAL A 166 -9.08 -6.34 -11.81
CA VAL A 166 -8.42 -5.53 -10.77
C VAL A 166 -7.19 -4.87 -11.38
N LEU A 167 -7.06 -3.55 -11.21
CA LEU A 167 -5.88 -2.82 -11.67
C LEU A 167 -4.91 -2.65 -10.51
N TYR A 168 -3.66 -3.08 -10.69
CA TYR A 168 -2.55 -2.80 -9.80
C TYR A 168 -1.69 -1.66 -10.37
N ILE A 169 -1.42 -0.64 -9.56
CA ILE A 169 -0.59 0.51 -9.91
C ILE A 169 0.54 0.62 -8.90
N ASP A 170 1.75 0.76 -9.39
CA ASP A 170 2.97 0.85 -8.58
C ASP A 170 3.76 2.12 -8.92
N ILE A 171 4.00 2.95 -7.91
CA ILE A 171 4.79 4.19 -8.01
C ILE A 171 6.00 4.19 -7.06
N ASP A 172 6.36 3.02 -6.50
CA ASP A 172 7.65 2.78 -5.88
C ASP A 172 8.78 3.01 -6.89
N VAL A 173 9.97 3.39 -6.42
CA VAL A 173 11.11 3.53 -7.33
C VAL A 173 11.58 2.18 -7.87
N HIS A 174 11.30 1.07 -7.18
CA HIS A 174 11.63 -0.28 -7.61
C HIS A 174 10.48 -0.92 -8.40
N HIS A 175 10.83 -1.79 -9.35
CA HIS A 175 9.82 -2.54 -10.08
C HIS A 175 9.04 -3.49 -9.14
N GLY A 176 7.71 -3.45 -9.19
CA GLY A 176 6.79 -4.32 -8.44
C GLY A 176 6.74 -5.76 -8.94
N ASP A 177 7.91 -6.38 -9.01
CA ASP A 177 8.16 -7.67 -9.63
C ASP A 177 7.41 -8.85 -8.99
N GLY A 178 7.20 -8.86 -7.68
CA GLY A 178 6.45 -9.94 -7.01
C GLY A 178 4.96 -9.93 -7.35
N VAL A 179 4.37 -8.74 -7.51
CA VAL A 179 2.96 -8.62 -7.94
C VAL A 179 2.82 -8.92 -9.43
N GLU A 180 3.75 -8.42 -10.26
CA GLU A 180 3.78 -8.74 -11.68
C GLU A 180 3.90 -10.25 -11.93
N GLU A 181 4.87 -10.92 -11.29
CA GLU A 181 5.09 -12.36 -11.43
C GLU A 181 3.85 -13.18 -11.02
N ALA A 182 3.17 -12.79 -9.94
CA ALA A 182 1.98 -13.48 -9.45
C ALA A 182 0.81 -13.46 -10.45
N PHE A 183 0.73 -12.45 -11.31
CA PHE A 183 -0.36 -12.25 -12.26
C PHE A 183 0.07 -12.26 -13.73
N TYR A 184 1.32 -12.62 -14.03
CA TYR A 184 1.94 -12.52 -15.36
C TYR A 184 1.19 -13.28 -16.47
N LEU A 185 0.40 -14.29 -16.10
CA LEU A 185 -0.30 -15.19 -17.02
C LEU A 185 -1.82 -14.96 -17.10
N THR A 186 -2.37 -13.93 -16.44
CA THR A 186 -3.82 -13.66 -16.42
C THR A 186 -4.18 -12.28 -16.96
N ASP A 187 -5.32 -12.19 -17.61
CA ASP A 187 -5.98 -10.95 -18.06
C ASP A 187 -6.90 -10.32 -17.01
N ARG A 188 -7.13 -10.99 -15.87
CA ARG A 188 -8.00 -10.48 -14.80
C ARG A 188 -7.32 -9.43 -13.93
N VAL A 189 -6.00 -9.35 -13.97
CA VAL A 189 -5.23 -8.34 -13.25
C VAL A 189 -4.29 -7.67 -14.23
N MET A 190 -4.33 -6.34 -14.26
CA MET A 190 -3.34 -5.56 -14.99
C MET A 190 -2.35 -4.98 -14.01
N THR A 191 -1.05 -5.22 -14.21
CA THR A 191 0.03 -4.57 -13.45
C THR A 191 0.59 -3.40 -14.23
N VAL A 192 0.68 -2.22 -13.60
CA VAL A 192 1.30 -1.04 -14.20
C VAL A 192 2.33 -0.48 -13.23
N SER A 193 3.61 -0.51 -13.61
CA SER A 193 4.72 -0.11 -12.74
C SER A 193 5.55 1.01 -13.35
N PHE A 194 5.83 2.05 -12.57
CA PHE A 194 6.69 3.19 -12.95
C PHE A 194 7.92 3.21 -12.04
N HIS A 195 9.07 2.78 -12.55
CA HIS A 195 10.23 2.48 -11.71
C HIS A 195 11.54 2.84 -12.39
N LYS A 196 12.62 2.95 -11.61
CA LYS A 196 13.97 3.04 -12.17
C LYS A 196 14.37 1.70 -12.79
N TYR A 197 14.99 1.76 -13.96
CA TYR A 197 15.52 0.58 -14.64
C TYR A 197 16.93 0.83 -15.22
N GLY A 198 17.73 -0.24 -15.31
CA GLY A 198 19.13 -0.19 -15.76
C GLY A 198 20.15 -0.08 -14.62
N ASP A 199 21.43 -0.17 -14.98
CA ASP A 199 22.57 -0.07 -14.05
C ASP A 199 22.53 -1.02 -12.85
N TYR A 200 21.99 -2.24 -13.06
CA TYR A 200 21.78 -3.25 -12.02
C TYR A 200 20.91 -2.76 -10.84
N PHE A 201 20.06 -1.76 -11.06
CA PHE A 201 19.12 -1.30 -10.05
C PHE A 201 18.15 -2.43 -9.69
N PHE A 202 17.96 -2.67 -8.39
CA PHE A 202 17.09 -3.73 -7.90
C PHE A 202 15.63 -3.49 -8.37
N PRO A 203 14.87 -4.54 -8.75
CA PRO A 203 15.23 -5.97 -8.78
C PRO A 203 15.90 -6.44 -10.08
N GLY A 204 16.14 -5.56 -11.05
CA GLY A 204 16.74 -5.91 -12.35
C GLY A 204 15.75 -6.44 -13.39
N THR A 205 14.45 -6.33 -13.13
CA THR A 205 13.33 -6.67 -14.03
C THR A 205 12.47 -5.44 -14.32
N GLY A 206 11.43 -5.56 -15.16
CA GLY A 206 10.56 -4.44 -15.51
C GLY A 206 11.03 -3.71 -16.76
N ASP A 207 11.64 -4.43 -17.70
CA ASP A 207 11.98 -3.85 -18.99
C ASP A 207 10.69 -3.41 -19.72
N LEU A 208 10.81 -2.45 -20.63
CA LEU A 208 9.69 -2.02 -21.48
C LEU A 208 9.06 -3.18 -22.27
N THR A 209 9.85 -4.23 -22.56
CA THR A 209 9.40 -5.42 -23.29
C THR A 209 8.72 -6.48 -22.41
N ASP A 210 8.85 -6.38 -21.08
CA ASP A 210 8.18 -7.25 -20.11
C ASP A 210 6.70 -6.92 -20.08
N THR A 211 5.92 -7.73 -20.81
CA THR A 211 4.53 -7.40 -21.16
C THR A 211 3.54 -8.52 -20.81
N GLY A 212 3.93 -9.45 -19.94
CA GLY A 212 3.13 -10.63 -19.61
C GLY A 212 3.21 -11.72 -20.67
N GLU A 213 2.60 -12.87 -20.37
CA GLU A 213 2.59 -14.06 -21.22
C GLU A 213 1.22 -14.74 -21.23
N LEU A 214 0.99 -15.63 -22.20
CA LEU A 214 -0.26 -16.37 -22.38
C LEU A 214 -1.47 -15.40 -22.37
N ASN A 215 -2.45 -15.63 -21.50
CA ASN A 215 -3.62 -14.76 -21.37
C ASN A 215 -3.27 -13.40 -20.75
N GLY A 216 -2.16 -13.30 -20.01
CA GLY A 216 -1.65 -12.06 -19.42
C GLY A 216 -0.84 -11.20 -20.40
N LYS A 217 -0.67 -11.62 -21.65
CA LYS A 217 0.05 -10.81 -22.66
C LYS A 217 -0.65 -9.45 -22.86
N TYR A 218 0.10 -8.37 -22.73
CA TYR A 218 -0.30 -6.96 -22.70
C TYR A 218 -1.04 -6.50 -21.42
N TYR A 219 -1.14 -7.34 -20.39
CA TYR A 219 -1.70 -6.99 -19.08
C TYR A 219 -0.62 -6.68 -18.03
N SER A 220 0.66 -6.82 -18.36
CA SER A 220 1.76 -6.22 -17.59
C SER A 220 2.34 -5.05 -18.37
N LEU A 221 2.40 -3.87 -17.76
CA LEU A 221 2.88 -2.64 -18.38
C LEU A 221 3.97 -2.02 -17.51
N ASN A 222 5.17 -2.00 -18.07
CA ASN A 222 6.35 -1.46 -17.41
C ASN A 222 6.76 -0.12 -18.03
N VAL A 223 7.02 0.86 -17.17
CA VAL A 223 7.45 2.20 -17.53
C VAL A 223 8.85 2.43 -16.94
N PRO A 224 9.91 1.94 -17.59
CA PRO A 224 11.27 2.07 -17.10
C PRO A 224 11.78 3.51 -17.24
N LEU A 225 12.29 4.05 -16.14
CA LEU A 225 12.77 5.42 -16.01
C LEU A 225 14.23 5.47 -15.56
N LYS A 226 14.84 6.64 -15.75
CA LYS A 226 16.22 6.93 -15.33
C LYS A 226 16.25 7.84 -14.10
N ASP A 227 17.44 7.99 -13.53
CA ASP A 227 17.72 8.86 -12.39
C ASP A 227 17.22 10.29 -12.62
N GLY A 228 16.80 10.93 -11.53
CA GLY A 228 16.42 12.35 -11.53
C GLY A 228 15.03 12.63 -12.08
N THR A 229 14.22 11.60 -12.35
CA THR A 229 12.80 11.73 -12.73
C THR A 229 12.09 12.73 -11.79
N ASN A 230 11.65 13.85 -12.34
CA ASN A 230 10.92 14.90 -11.63
C ASN A 230 9.40 14.79 -11.85
N ASP A 231 8.64 15.68 -11.21
CA ASP A 231 7.17 15.74 -11.28
C ASP A 231 6.68 15.88 -12.73
N GLU A 232 7.30 16.75 -13.53
CA GLU A 232 6.89 17.00 -14.91
C GLU A 232 7.08 15.76 -15.81
N THR A 233 8.25 15.12 -15.73
CA THR A 233 8.59 13.90 -16.47
C THR A 233 7.68 12.75 -16.06
N PHE A 234 7.51 12.54 -14.75
CA PHE A 234 6.65 11.48 -14.24
C PHE A 234 5.21 11.64 -14.74
N HIS A 235 4.63 12.83 -14.60
CA HIS A 235 3.25 13.07 -15.02
C HIS A 235 3.03 13.12 -16.53
N ALA A 236 4.06 13.45 -17.31
CA ALA A 236 4.02 13.37 -18.78
C ALA A 236 3.81 11.92 -19.28
N LEU A 237 4.19 10.92 -18.48
CA LEU A 237 3.96 9.49 -18.72
C LEU A 237 2.73 8.99 -17.97
N PHE A 238 2.67 9.22 -16.66
CA PHE A 238 1.64 8.67 -15.78
C PHE A 238 0.23 9.00 -16.25
N LYS A 239 -0.09 10.29 -16.45
CA LYS A 239 -1.48 10.69 -16.76
C LYS A 239 -1.97 10.16 -18.12
N PRO A 240 -1.21 10.27 -19.23
CA PRO A 240 -1.64 9.69 -20.51
C PRO A 240 -1.78 8.16 -20.48
N ILE A 241 -0.81 7.45 -19.89
CA ILE A 241 -0.82 5.99 -19.80
C ILE A 241 -2.00 5.54 -18.94
N MET A 242 -2.14 6.06 -17.72
CA MET A 242 -3.19 5.65 -16.80
C MET A 242 -4.59 6.01 -17.31
N ARG A 243 -4.76 7.14 -18.01
CA ARG A 243 -6.03 7.44 -18.69
C ARG A 243 -6.41 6.36 -19.69
N ARG A 244 -5.45 5.93 -20.52
CA ARG A 244 -5.69 4.90 -21.52
C ARG A 244 -5.95 3.54 -20.86
N VAL A 245 -5.18 3.18 -19.83
CA VAL A 245 -5.41 1.98 -19.01
C VAL A 245 -6.85 1.93 -18.51
N MET A 246 -7.33 3.01 -17.87
CA MET A 246 -8.70 3.07 -17.35
C MET A 246 -9.76 2.93 -18.46
N GLU A 247 -9.50 3.52 -19.64
CA GLU A 247 -10.41 3.44 -20.80
C GLU A 247 -10.54 2.02 -21.36
N VAL A 248 -9.42 1.31 -21.52
CA VAL A 248 -9.41 -0.03 -22.17
C VAL A 248 -9.59 -1.17 -21.19
N PHE A 249 -8.91 -1.14 -20.03
CA PHE A 249 -8.95 -2.21 -19.05
C PHE A 249 -10.21 -2.17 -18.19
N GLN A 250 -10.80 -0.97 -17.98
CA GLN A 250 -12.05 -0.79 -17.22
C GLN A 250 -12.10 -1.61 -15.91
N PRO A 251 -11.18 -1.38 -14.96
CA PRO A 251 -11.11 -2.15 -13.73
C PRO A 251 -12.32 -1.91 -12.84
N GLY A 252 -12.72 -2.95 -12.10
CA GLY A 252 -13.75 -2.86 -11.07
C GLY A 252 -13.23 -2.42 -9.71
N ALA A 253 -11.93 -2.60 -9.46
CA ALA A 253 -11.22 -2.15 -8.27
C ALA A 253 -9.76 -1.82 -8.62
N ILE A 254 -9.14 -0.93 -7.83
CA ILE A 254 -7.75 -0.51 -7.98
C ILE A 254 -7.00 -0.80 -6.67
N VAL A 255 -5.82 -1.41 -6.78
CA VAL A 255 -4.82 -1.46 -5.72
C VAL A 255 -3.66 -0.56 -6.15
N MET A 256 -3.41 0.50 -5.39
CA MET A 256 -2.33 1.45 -5.67
C MET A 256 -1.30 1.36 -4.54
N GLN A 257 -0.12 0.89 -4.89
CA GLN A 257 1.08 0.95 -4.06
C GLN A 257 1.65 2.36 -4.16
N CYS A 258 2.05 2.95 -3.04
CA CYS A 258 2.50 4.33 -2.94
C CYS A 258 3.86 4.40 -2.23
N GLY A 259 4.82 3.62 -2.74
CA GLY A 259 6.20 3.57 -2.30
C GLY A 259 6.84 4.95 -2.34
N ALA A 260 7.24 5.44 -1.17
CA ALA A 260 7.70 6.81 -0.99
C ALA A 260 9.23 6.97 -1.20
N ASP A 261 9.91 5.95 -1.69
CA ASP A 261 11.32 6.02 -2.12
C ASP A 261 11.50 6.59 -3.53
N SER A 262 10.42 6.80 -4.28
CA SER A 262 10.42 7.62 -5.50
C SER A 262 10.50 9.14 -5.23
N LEU A 263 10.41 9.55 -3.96
CA LEU A 263 10.59 10.95 -3.56
C LEU A 263 12.04 11.42 -3.66
N ALA A 264 12.20 12.72 -3.90
CA ALA A 264 13.46 13.41 -3.71
C ALA A 264 13.99 13.21 -2.27
N HIS A 265 15.31 13.16 -2.14
CA HIS A 265 16.01 12.98 -0.86
C HIS A 265 15.76 11.62 -0.18
N ASP A 266 15.29 10.61 -0.91
CA ASP A 266 15.27 9.25 -0.36
C ASP A 266 16.69 8.71 -0.16
N ARG A 267 16.85 7.77 0.77
CA ARG A 267 18.16 7.18 1.11
C ARG A 267 18.62 6.16 0.07
N LEU A 268 17.70 5.46 -0.60
CA LEU A 268 18.00 4.42 -1.60
C LEU A 268 17.54 4.83 -3.00
N GLY A 269 16.38 5.48 -3.10
CA GLY A 269 15.84 5.94 -4.37
C GLY A 269 16.62 7.12 -4.94
N CYS A 270 16.58 7.23 -6.27
CA CYS A 270 17.28 8.26 -7.03
C CYS A 270 16.36 8.99 -8.01
N PHE A 271 15.07 9.07 -7.69
CA PHE A 271 14.14 10.00 -8.33
C PHE A 271 14.19 11.37 -7.63
N ASN A 272 13.54 12.34 -8.26
CA ASN A 272 13.48 13.73 -7.80
C ASN A 272 12.04 14.23 -7.66
N MET A 273 11.11 13.34 -7.31
CA MET A 273 9.71 13.72 -7.16
C MET A 273 9.47 14.52 -5.90
N SER A 274 8.65 15.57 -6.01
CA SER A 274 8.16 16.29 -4.85
C SER A 274 6.99 15.54 -4.19
N LEU A 275 6.70 15.90 -2.95
CA LEU A 275 5.51 15.41 -2.26
C LEU A 275 4.21 15.79 -3.00
N ARG A 276 4.20 16.91 -3.74
CA ARG A 276 3.02 17.34 -4.51
C ARG A 276 2.85 16.53 -5.79
N GLY A 277 3.95 16.21 -6.49
CA GLY A 277 3.93 15.34 -7.67
C GLY A 277 3.50 13.92 -7.32
N HIS A 278 4.09 13.34 -6.27
CA HIS A 278 3.71 12.01 -5.79
C HIS A 278 2.21 11.95 -5.44
N GLY A 279 1.70 12.91 -4.65
CA GLY A 279 0.28 12.97 -4.30
C GLY A 279 -0.65 13.29 -5.48
N GLU A 280 -0.17 13.95 -6.53
CA GLU A 280 -0.96 14.20 -7.75
C GLU A 280 -1.28 12.92 -8.52
N ALA A 281 -0.40 11.91 -8.47
CA ALA A 281 -0.69 10.58 -9.03
C ALA A 281 -1.93 9.95 -8.37
N ILE A 282 -1.99 10.01 -7.03
CA ILE A 282 -3.13 9.51 -6.24
C ILE A 282 -4.39 10.32 -6.52
N ARG A 283 -4.28 11.66 -6.57
CA ARG A 283 -5.41 12.54 -6.90
C ARG A 283 -6.01 12.17 -8.25
N PHE A 284 -5.16 11.99 -9.27
CA PHE A 284 -5.58 11.60 -10.61
C PHE A 284 -6.32 10.25 -10.62
N MET A 285 -5.79 9.23 -9.92
CA MET A 285 -6.45 7.92 -9.87
C MET A 285 -7.76 7.94 -9.06
N LYS A 286 -7.82 8.74 -8.00
CA LYS A 286 -9.04 8.92 -7.19
C LYS A 286 -10.21 9.48 -8.00
N GLU A 287 -9.95 10.34 -8.99
CA GLU A 287 -10.98 10.99 -9.82
C GLU A 287 -11.81 10.00 -10.66
N PHE A 288 -11.29 8.80 -10.94
CA PHE A 288 -12.03 7.77 -11.67
C PHE A 288 -13.18 7.14 -10.88
N GLY A 289 -13.23 7.33 -9.56
CA GLY A 289 -14.37 6.89 -8.73
C GLY A 289 -14.54 5.37 -8.63
N VAL A 290 -13.46 4.61 -8.83
CA VAL A 290 -13.40 3.15 -8.67
C VAL A 290 -12.96 2.80 -7.25
N PRO A 291 -13.48 1.72 -6.61
CA PRO A 291 -13.00 1.24 -5.32
C PRO A 291 -11.47 1.18 -5.26
N LEU A 292 -10.87 1.82 -4.25
CA LEU A 292 -9.44 2.08 -4.21
C LEU A 292 -8.82 1.59 -2.90
N LEU A 293 -7.94 0.60 -3.00
CA LEU A 293 -7.04 0.20 -1.91
C LEU A 293 -5.71 0.93 -2.09
N ILE A 294 -5.36 1.78 -1.14
CA ILE A 294 -4.08 2.48 -1.06
C ILE A 294 -3.19 1.74 -0.07
N THR A 295 -1.95 1.48 -0.47
CA THR A 295 -0.94 0.87 0.40
C THR A 295 0.33 1.72 0.49
N GLY A 296 1.21 1.39 1.43
CA GLY A 296 2.54 1.98 1.51
C GLY A 296 3.47 1.44 0.44
N GLY A 297 4.61 0.91 0.87
CA GLY A 297 5.70 0.53 -0.02
C GLY A 297 7.07 0.86 0.54
N GLY A 298 8.06 1.06 -0.32
CA GLY A 298 9.37 1.59 0.02
C GLY A 298 9.34 3.01 0.60
N GLY A 299 10.52 3.54 0.89
CA GLY A 299 10.71 4.85 1.50
C GLY A 299 11.58 4.79 2.76
N TYR A 300 12.78 5.35 2.66
CA TYR A 300 13.89 5.10 3.57
C TYR A 300 14.43 6.38 4.23
N THR A 301 13.94 7.54 3.79
CA THR A 301 14.01 8.80 4.56
C THR A 301 12.73 8.98 5.39
N LYS A 302 12.68 8.33 6.56
CA LYS A 302 11.44 8.13 7.37
C LYS A 302 10.57 9.38 7.61
N HIS A 303 11.16 10.56 7.78
CA HIS A 303 10.40 11.80 7.99
C HIS A 303 9.73 12.29 6.70
N ASN A 304 10.34 12.08 5.52
CA ASN A 304 9.71 12.37 4.23
C ASN A 304 8.60 11.38 3.92
N VAL A 305 8.77 10.10 4.27
CA VAL A 305 7.68 9.11 4.19
C VAL A 305 6.48 9.54 5.02
N ALA A 306 6.71 9.97 6.27
CA ALA A 306 5.64 10.45 7.13
C ALA A 306 4.92 11.68 6.56
N ARG A 307 5.67 12.62 5.96
CA ARG A 307 5.11 13.78 5.25
C ARG A 307 4.24 13.33 4.07
N CYS A 308 4.77 12.46 3.22
CA CYS A 308 4.12 11.99 1.99
C CYS A 308 2.78 11.32 2.29
N TRP A 309 2.79 10.23 3.05
CA TRP A 309 1.58 9.46 3.35
C TRP A 309 0.55 10.26 4.16
N THR A 310 0.98 11.23 4.97
CA THR A 310 0.06 12.17 5.62
C THR A 310 -0.64 13.08 4.61
N TYR A 311 0.11 13.67 3.68
CA TYR A 311 -0.44 14.51 2.62
C TYR A 311 -1.38 13.73 1.72
N GLU A 312 -1.03 12.51 1.38
CA GLU A 312 -1.87 11.63 0.55
C GLU A 312 -3.15 11.20 1.28
N THR A 313 -3.07 10.93 2.58
CA THR A 313 -4.26 10.74 3.42
C THR A 313 -5.17 11.97 3.38
N ALA A 314 -4.60 13.18 3.34
CA ALA A 314 -5.37 14.41 3.21
C ALA A 314 -6.08 14.50 1.83
N ILE A 315 -5.40 14.10 0.74
CA ILE A 315 -6.00 14.00 -0.60
C ILE A 315 -7.16 12.99 -0.61
N LEU A 316 -6.96 11.80 -0.04
CA LEU A 316 -7.95 10.72 -0.03
C LEU A 316 -9.20 11.10 0.79
N THR A 317 -9.04 11.92 1.83
CA THR A 317 -10.14 12.41 2.69
C THR A 317 -10.76 13.75 2.23
N ASP A 318 -10.32 14.29 1.08
CA ASP A 318 -10.72 15.61 0.56
C ASP A 318 -10.50 16.74 1.59
N THR A 319 -9.37 16.69 2.28
CA THR A 319 -9.02 17.65 3.33
C THR A 319 -7.80 18.45 2.91
N GLN A 320 -7.90 19.78 2.96
CA GLN A 320 -6.74 20.64 2.84
C GLN A 320 -6.04 20.73 4.19
N VAL A 321 -4.72 20.53 4.20
CA VAL A 321 -3.87 20.65 5.39
C VAL A 321 -2.86 21.78 5.19
N PRO A 322 -2.56 22.59 6.23
CA PRO A 322 -1.55 23.62 6.14
C PRO A 322 -0.14 23.00 6.05
N GLU A 323 0.79 23.72 5.44
CA GLU A 323 2.19 23.28 5.34
C GLU A 323 2.87 23.19 6.72
N GLN A 324 2.46 24.01 7.68
CA GLN A 324 2.98 23.93 9.05
C GLN A 324 2.61 22.60 9.70
N LEU A 325 3.61 21.85 10.17
CA LEU A 325 3.36 20.59 10.86
C LEU A 325 2.74 20.80 12.25
N PRO A 326 1.77 19.97 12.66
CA PRO A 326 1.28 19.95 14.02
C PRO A 326 2.39 19.48 14.98
N ARG A 327 2.34 19.94 16.23
CA ARG A 327 3.20 19.40 17.29
C ARG A 327 2.83 17.94 17.55
N SER A 328 3.85 17.10 17.65
CA SER A 328 3.74 15.67 17.96
C SER A 328 4.99 15.20 18.70
N ASP A 329 4.96 13.99 19.25
CA ASP A 329 6.11 13.39 19.92
C ASP A 329 7.33 13.20 18.99
N TYR A 330 7.09 13.23 17.67
CA TYR A 330 8.13 13.10 16.65
C TYR A 330 8.52 14.44 16.02
N HIS A 331 8.09 15.58 16.56
CA HIS A 331 8.25 16.89 15.92
C HIS A 331 9.71 17.22 15.56
N GLU A 332 10.66 16.86 16.43
CA GLU A 332 12.10 17.10 16.21
C GLU A 332 12.67 16.34 15.00
N TYR A 333 12.02 15.25 14.55
CA TYR A 333 12.44 14.55 13.32
C TYR A 333 12.20 15.35 12.04
N PHE A 334 11.43 16.44 12.11
CA PHE A 334 11.11 17.31 10.99
C PHE A 334 11.88 18.63 11.02
N ALA A 335 12.89 18.74 11.89
CA ALA A 335 13.81 19.86 11.86
C ALA A 335 14.62 19.87 10.53
N PRO A 336 15.08 21.06 10.08
CA PRO A 336 14.93 22.37 10.71
C PRO A 336 13.67 23.14 10.29
N ASP A 337 12.97 22.68 9.26
CA ASP A 337 11.91 23.43 8.58
C ASP A 337 10.53 23.26 9.22
N PHE A 338 10.29 22.12 9.88
CA PHE A 338 9.01 21.76 10.51
C PHE A 338 7.81 21.93 9.55
N SER A 339 8.05 21.74 8.26
CA SER A 339 7.06 21.83 7.19
C SER A 339 6.68 20.43 6.69
N LEU A 340 5.46 20.32 6.16
CA LEU A 340 4.97 19.14 5.45
C LEU A 340 5.67 19.00 4.09
N ASN A 341 6.14 20.08 3.50
CA ASN A 341 6.65 20.07 2.13
C ASN A 341 7.95 19.27 1.98
N VAL A 342 8.08 18.54 0.87
CA VAL A 342 9.33 17.94 0.40
C VAL A 342 9.61 18.53 -0.99
N SER A 343 10.59 19.41 -1.07
CA SER A 343 11.00 20.03 -2.33
C SER A 343 11.91 19.11 -3.13
N ALA A 344 11.84 19.19 -4.45
CA ALA A 344 12.81 18.54 -5.33
C ALA A 344 14.25 19.05 -5.08
N HIS A 345 15.24 18.20 -5.31
CA HIS A 345 16.64 18.56 -5.44
C HIS A 345 16.82 19.56 -6.59
N LYS A 346 17.35 20.75 -6.29
CA LYS A 346 17.62 21.80 -7.28
C LYS A 346 18.81 21.50 -8.21
N VAL A 347 19.65 20.52 -7.86
CA VAL A 347 20.94 20.24 -8.51
C VAL A 347 20.96 18.85 -9.17
N MET A 348 19.88 18.07 -9.02
CA MET A 348 19.80 16.76 -9.65
C MET A 348 19.25 16.92 -11.06
N ASP A 349 20.04 16.56 -12.06
CA ASP A 349 19.61 16.56 -13.45
C ASP A 349 18.66 15.38 -13.72
N ASP A 350 17.64 15.61 -14.55
CA ASP A 350 16.75 14.56 -15.04
C ASP A 350 17.37 13.87 -16.26
N ASN A 351 17.76 12.61 -16.11
CA ASN A 351 18.41 11.83 -17.17
C ASN A 351 17.42 11.27 -18.20
N ASN A 352 16.12 11.54 -18.04
CA ASN A 352 15.08 11.14 -18.97
C ASN A 352 14.93 12.21 -20.07
N THR A 353 15.54 11.95 -21.24
CA THR A 353 15.40 12.89 -22.36
C THR A 353 13.96 12.91 -22.89
N LYS A 354 13.54 14.03 -23.48
CA LYS A 354 12.21 14.11 -24.13
C LYS A 354 11.99 13.01 -25.17
N ALA A 355 13.05 12.61 -25.88
CA ALA A 355 12.98 11.53 -26.85
C ALA A 355 12.74 10.17 -26.18
N ASP A 356 13.38 9.90 -25.03
CA ASP A 356 13.15 8.69 -24.24
C ASP A 356 11.71 8.63 -23.74
N ILE A 357 11.22 9.72 -23.15
CA ILE A 357 9.85 9.84 -22.62
C ILE A 357 8.83 9.57 -23.74
N GLU A 358 8.99 10.22 -24.90
CA GLU A 358 8.08 10.03 -26.04
C GLU A 358 8.12 8.60 -26.59
N ARG A 359 9.31 7.98 -26.62
CA ARG A 359 9.49 6.60 -27.05
C ARG A 359 8.75 5.63 -26.12
N ILE A 360 9.01 5.72 -24.82
CA ILE A 360 8.37 4.88 -23.79
C ILE A 360 6.85 5.06 -23.86
N ARG A 361 6.37 6.32 -23.88
CA ARG A 361 4.94 6.61 -23.96
C ARG A 361 4.29 5.97 -25.18
N ARG A 362 4.91 6.10 -26.35
CA ARG A 362 4.39 5.55 -27.61
C ARG A 362 4.32 4.03 -27.55
N GLU A 363 5.36 3.38 -27.05
CA GLU A 363 5.43 1.91 -26.96
C GLU A 363 4.38 1.37 -25.98
N VAL A 364 4.28 1.92 -24.77
CA VAL A 364 3.26 1.51 -23.78
C VAL A 364 1.83 1.73 -24.31
N LEU A 365 1.56 2.88 -24.95
CA LEU A 365 0.25 3.14 -25.55
C LEU A 365 -0.05 2.20 -26.73
N GLU A 366 0.97 1.71 -27.44
CA GLU A 366 0.80 0.72 -28.50
C GLU A 366 0.46 -0.67 -27.93
N TYR A 367 1.10 -1.09 -26.83
CA TYR A 367 0.70 -2.31 -26.13
C TYR A 367 -0.77 -2.27 -25.70
N LEU A 368 -1.23 -1.14 -25.17
CA LEU A 368 -2.64 -0.94 -24.81
C LEU A 368 -3.62 -1.01 -26.00
N ARG A 369 -3.16 -0.87 -27.25
CA ARG A 369 -4.01 -1.07 -28.44
C ARG A 369 -4.24 -2.53 -28.80
N HIS A 370 -3.39 -3.43 -28.32
CA HIS A 370 -3.52 -4.87 -28.57
C HIS A 370 -4.62 -5.49 -27.68
N LEU A 371 -4.99 -4.82 -26.59
CA LEU A 371 -6.08 -5.24 -25.74
C LEU A 371 -7.41 -5.13 -26.49
N GLN A 372 -8.10 -6.25 -26.64
CA GLN A 372 -9.48 -6.25 -27.12
C GLN A 372 -10.35 -5.50 -26.10
N HIS A 373 -11.30 -4.69 -26.56
CA HIS A 373 -12.26 -4.05 -25.66
C HIS A 373 -13.11 -5.15 -25.00
N ALA A 374 -12.82 -5.44 -23.73
CA ALA A 374 -13.55 -6.31 -22.81
C ALA A 374 -14.10 -7.64 -23.41
N PRO A 375 -13.30 -8.72 -23.54
CA PRO A 375 -13.87 -10.05 -23.67
C PRO A 375 -14.66 -10.41 -22.38
N GLY A 376 -15.78 -11.11 -22.54
CA GLY A 376 -16.65 -11.48 -21.43
C GLY A 376 -15.93 -12.42 -20.46
N VAL A 377 -15.79 -12.00 -19.19
CA VAL A 377 -15.26 -12.86 -18.12
C VAL A 377 -16.35 -13.84 -17.70
N GLN A 378 -16.07 -15.14 -17.76
CA GLN A 378 -17.00 -16.18 -17.33
C GLN A 378 -17.19 -16.09 -15.81
N MET A 379 -18.43 -15.95 -15.36
CA MET A 379 -18.80 -15.91 -13.95
C MET A 379 -18.39 -17.23 -13.26
N GLN A 380 -17.60 -17.13 -12.20
CA GLN A 380 -17.24 -18.26 -11.33
C GLN A 380 -18.00 -18.18 -10.00
N GLU A 381 -18.27 -19.31 -9.36
CA GLU A 381 -18.77 -19.31 -7.98
C GLU A 381 -17.77 -18.60 -7.08
N VAL A 382 -18.26 -17.62 -6.31
CA VAL A 382 -17.45 -16.82 -5.39
C VAL A 382 -16.98 -17.75 -4.26
N PRO A 383 -15.67 -18.02 -4.11
CA PRO A 383 -15.18 -18.75 -2.95
C PRO A 383 -15.54 -17.99 -1.67
N PRO A 384 -15.76 -18.66 -0.52
CA PRO A 384 -16.01 -17.97 0.73
C PRO A 384 -14.96 -16.88 1.01
N ASP A 385 -15.39 -15.76 1.58
CA ASP A 385 -14.48 -14.75 2.12
C ASP A 385 -13.44 -15.45 3.02
N CYS A 386 -12.20 -14.97 3.02
CA CYS A 386 -11.11 -15.53 3.82
C CYS A 386 -11.60 -15.80 5.23
N ARG A 387 -11.49 -17.06 5.72
CA ARG A 387 -12.18 -17.59 6.91
C ARG A 387 -12.17 -16.58 8.06
N VAL A 388 -13.22 -15.75 8.13
CA VAL A 388 -13.56 -15.01 9.33
C VAL A 388 -14.20 -16.06 10.22
N PRO A 389 -13.58 -16.49 11.34
CA PRO A 389 -14.36 -17.20 12.34
C PRO A 389 -15.52 -16.28 12.66
N ARG A 390 -16.76 -16.81 12.51
CA ARG A 390 -18.01 -16.10 12.84
C ARG A 390 -17.74 -15.21 14.04
N TRP A 391 -18.01 -13.91 13.90
CA TRP A 391 -18.02 -12.97 15.02
C TRP A 391 -18.74 -13.64 16.20
N ASP A 392 -17.97 -14.09 17.17
CA ASP A 392 -18.49 -14.70 18.38
C ASP A 392 -18.55 -13.54 19.37
N GLU A 393 -19.76 -13.07 19.66
CA GLU A 393 -20.07 -11.97 20.60
C GLU A 393 -19.57 -12.25 22.04
N SER A 394 -18.84 -13.35 22.25
CA SER A 394 -18.32 -13.84 23.52
C SER A 394 -16.96 -13.24 23.92
N TRP A 395 -16.25 -12.55 23.02
CA TRP A 395 -14.92 -11.99 23.31
C TRP A 395 -14.92 -10.46 23.49
N GLY A 396 -15.24 -10.01 24.70
CA GLY A 396 -14.61 -8.84 25.33
C GLY A 396 -15.13 -7.46 24.92
N GLY A 397 -16.17 -7.00 25.63
CA GLY A 397 -16.57 -5.59 25.63
C GLY A 397 -15.42 -4.68 26.08
N TRP A 398 -15.20 -3.60 25.33
CA TRP A 398 -14.35 -2.51 25.76
C TRP A 398 -15.08 -1.66 26.82
N PRO A 399 -14.39 -1.18 27.86
CA PRO A 399 -14.98 -0.29 28.85
C PRO A 399 -15.31 1.05 28.20
N ASP A 400 -16.60 1.38 28.22
CA ASP A 400 -17.18 2.63 27.71
C ASP A 400 -16.57 3.84 28.43
N CYS A 401 -15.71 4.57 27.74
CA CYS A 401 -15.19 5.86 28.16
C CYS A 401 -16.08 6.98 27.61
N ARG A 402 -17.38 6.98 27.92
CA ARG A 402 -18.26 8.15 27.74
C ARG A 402 -19.07 8.45 28.98
N ARG A 403 -18.68 9.58 29.58
CA ARG A 403 -19.32 10.33 30.65
C ARG A 403 -20.86 10.33 30.59
N ARG A 404 -21.44 9.98 31.74
CA ARG A 404 -22.79 10.31 32.21
C ARG A 404 -23.31 11.66 31.70
N ARG A 405 -24.44 11.64 30.98
CA ARG A 405 -25.52 12.65 31.09
C ARG A 405 -26.86 11.98 30.76
N SER A 406 -27.64 11.70 31.80
CA SER A 406 -29.05 11.31 31.66
C SER A 406 -29.91 12.58 31.57
N PRO A 407 -30.89 12.64 30.65
CA PRO A 407 -32.05 13.49 30.83
C PRO A 407 -33.32 12.66 30.89
N GLY A 408 -34.15 12.95 31.90
CA GLY A 408 -35.59 12.71 31.83
C GLY A 408 -36.12 11.51 32.60
N ARG A 409 -36.77 11.79 33.72
CA ARG A 409 -38.18 11.42 33.96
C ARG A 409 -38.74 12.30 35.07
N MET A 410 -39.59 13.25 34.69
CA MET A 410 -40.60 13.83 35.56
C MET A 410 -41.74 12.81 35.71
N ALA A 411 -42.16 12.54 36.94
CA ALA A 411 -43.56 12.45 37.39
C ALA A 411 -43.61 11.79 38.77
N GLY A 412 -44.37 12.38 39.70
CA GLY A 412 -44.78 11.70 40.94
C GLY A 412 -44.76 12.59 42.18
N TRP A 413 -45.72 13.50 42.28
CA TRP A 413 -46.06 14.16 43.54
C TRP A 413 -46.66 13.15 44.51
N GLY A 414 -46.20 13.15 45.77
CA GLY A 414 -46.74 12.33 46.86
C GLY A 414 -46.38 12.94 48.21
N ARG A 415 -47.40 13.37 48.94
CA ARG A 415 -47.38 14.18 50.17
C ARG A 415 -46.98 13.39 51.43
N VAL A 416 -46.26 14.09 52.33
CA VAL A 416 -46.49 14.27 53.78
C VAL A 416 -46.44 13.05 54.73
N ALA A 417 -45.49 13.06 55.68
CA ALA A 417 -45.71 13.20 57.14
C ALA A 417 -44.43 12.80 57.93
N GLY A 418 -44.03 13.62 58.91
CA GLY A 418 -42.97 13.33 59.89
C GLY A 418 -43.44 12.39 61.01
N PRO A 419 -42.82 12.38 62.22
CA PRO A 419 -41.89 13.36 62.81
C PRO A 419 -40.40 13.06 62.60
#